data_AF-A0A965U536-F1
#
_entry.id   AF-A0A965U536-F1
#
_cell.length_a   1.000
_cell.length_b   1.000
_cell.length_c   1.000
_cell.angle_alpha   90.00
_cell.angle_beta   90.00
_cell.angle_gamma   90.00
#
_symmetry.space_group_name_H-M   'P 1'
#
loop_
_entity.id
_entity.type
_entity.pdbx_description
1 polymer ?
#
loop_
_entity_poly.entity_id
_entity_poly.type
_entity_poly.pdbx_seq_one_letter_code
_entity_poly.pdbx_strand_id
1 'polypeptide(L)' 'MKTFQKRYREGYGVDLGADAARLREIGAEALLREQIAAHTCADCGHLIDLHDGRCSGCKKQYPIGRGRNA' A
#
# COMPACT_ATOMS: atom_id res chain seq x y z
N MET A 1 9.29 -4.89 -16.39
CA MET A 1 8.18 -5.48 -15.61
C MET A 1 8.64 -6.18 -14.33
N LYS A 2 9.54 -7.19 -14.38
CA LYS A 2 10.01 -7.91 -13.16
C LYS A 2 10.66 -7.00 -12.12
N THR A 3 11.42 -6.00 -12.54
CA THR A 3 12.03 -4.97 -11.66
C THR A 3 11.01 -4.09 -10.97
N PHE A 4 9.90 -3.76 -11.65
CA PHE A 4 8.82 -2.95 -11.07
C PHE A 4 8.06 -3.71 -9.99
N GLN A 5 7.67 -4.95 -10.27
CA GLN A 5 7.01 -5.81 -9.28
C GLN A 5 7.92 -6.09 -8.08
N LYS A 6 9.21 -6.35 -8.31
CA LYS A 6 10.18 -6.53 -7.23
C LYS A 6 10.26 -5.30 -6.32
N ARG A 7 10.31 -4.09 -6.89
CA ARG A 7 10.35 -2.84 -6.13
C ARG A 7 9.08 -2.62 -5.31
N TYR A 8 7.90 -2.90 -5.85
CA TYR A 8 6.66 -2.77 -5.09
C TYR A 8 6.57 -3.77 -3.95
N ARG A 9 6.93 -5.03 -4.20
CA ARG A 9 6.88 -6.06 -3.16
C ARG A 9 7.89 -5.83 -2.05
N GLU A 10 9.15 -5.59 -2.41
CA GLU A 10 10.22 -5.47 -1.42
C GLU A 10 10.34 -4.06 -0.83
N GLY A 11 10.09 -3.04 -1.64
CA GLY A 11 10.18 -1.64 -1.23
C GLY A 11 8.91 -1.15 -0.55
N TYR A 12 7.73 -1.52 -1.05
CA TYR A 12 6.45 -0.95 -0.59
C TYR A 12 5.54 -1.95 0.10
N GLY A 13 5.94 -3.23 0.18
CA GLY A 13 5.12 -4.29 0.76
C GLY A 13 3.90 -4.66 -0.08
N VAL A 14 3.84 -4.24 -1.34
CA VAL A 14 2.68 -4.43 -2.22
C VAL A 14 2.94 -5.48 -3.27
N ASP A 15 2.05 -6.48 -3.37
CA ASP A 15 2.06 -7.44 -4.48
C ASP A 15 1.04 -7.05 -5.54
N LEU A 16 1.50 -6.31 -6.55
CA LEU A 16 0.69 -5.89 -7.69
C LEU A 16 0.08 -7.07 -8.49
N GLY A 17 0.70 -8.24 -8.43
CA GLY A 17 0.15 -9.45 -9.06
C GLY A 17 -1.08 -9.95 -8.32
N ALA A 18 -1.02 -9.94 -6.99
CA ALA A 18 -2.15 -10.24 -6.12
C ALA A 18 -3.26 -9.20 -6.28
N ASP A 19 -2.93 -7.91 -6.30
CA ASP A 19 -3.91 -6.83 -6.55
C ASP A 19 -4.60 -6.99 -7.90
N ALA A 20 -3.87 -7.34 -8.95
CA ALA A 20 -4.45 -7.58 -10.28
C ALA A 20 -5.37 -8.80 -10.30
N ALA A 21 -5.04 -9.87 -9.56
CA ALA A 21 -5.91 -11.03 -9.40
C ALA A 21 -7.18 -10.65 -8.63
N ARG A 22 -7.04 -9.90 -7.53
CA ARG A 22 -8.15 -9.43 -6.70
C ARG A 22 -9.06 -8.47 -7.47
N LEU A 23 -8.50 -7.55 -8.24
CA LEU A 23 -9.25 -6.64 -9.12
C LEU A 23 -10.15 -7.40 -10.11
N ARG A 24 -9.67 -8.52 -10.67
CA ARG A 24 -10.48 -9.37 -11.58
C ARG A 24 -11.61 -10.11 -10.85
N GLU A 25 -11.42 -10.41 -9.57
CA GLU A 25 -12.39 -11.14 -8.75
C GLU A 25 -13.51 -10.23 -8.22
N ILE A 26 -13.16 -9.07 -7.65
CA ILE A 26 -14.10 -8.21 -6.92
C ILE A 26 -14.39 -6.86 -7.60
N GLY A 27 -13.67 -6.55 -8.68
CA GLY A 27 -13.76 -5.26 -9.36
C GLY A 27 -12.95 -4.15 -8.70
N ALA A 28 -12.72 -3.08 -9.46
CA ALA A 28 -11.84 -1.99 -9.06
C ALA A 28 -12.31 -1.21 -7.82
N GLU A 29 -13.62 -0.97 -7.71
CA GLU A 29 -14.19 -0.18 -6.61
C GLU A 29 -14.07 -0.91 -5.26
N ALA A 30 -14.33 -2.21 -5.25
CA ALA A 30 -14.19 -3.04 -4.06
C ALA A 30 -12.72 -3.15 -3.65
N LEU A 31 -11.81 -3.38 -4.61
CA LEU A 31 -10.37 -3.37 -4.33
C LEU A 31 -9.91 -2.03 -3.75
N LEU A 32 -10.37 -0.91 -4.32
CA LEU A 32 -10.00 0.42 -3.81
C LEU A 32 -10.46 0.63 -2.37
N ARG A 33 -11.64 0.13 -1.98
CA ARG A 33 -12.10 0.14 -0.60
C ARG A 33 -11.20 -0.69 0.32
N GLU A 34 -10.82 -1.91 -0.10
CA GLU A 34 -9.88 -2.76 0.66
C GLU A 34 -8.54 -2.04 0.86
N GLN A 35 -8.02 -1.41 -0.21
CA GLN A 35 -6.75 -0.68 -0.17
C GLN A 35 -6.82 0.55 0.73
N ILE A 36 -7.90 1.35 0.66
CA ILE A 36 -8.10 2.50 1.55
C ILE A 36 -8.15 2.03 3.01
N ALA A 37 -8.93 0.98 3.31
CA ALA A 37 -9.03 0.46 4.66
C ALA A 37 -7.67 -0.02 5.20
N ALA A 38 -6.91 -0.76 4.39
CA ALA A 38 -5.58 -1.25 4.77
C ALA A 38 -4.54 -0.13 4.98
N HIS A 39 -4.70 1.02 4.30
CA HIS A 39 -3.77 2.15 4.35
C HIS A 39 -4.34 3.37 5.07
N THR A 40 -5.34 3.18 5.92
CA THR A 40 -5.87 4.24 6.79
C THR A 40 -5.20 4.17 8.16
N CYS A 41 -4.69 5.31 8.63
CA CYS A 41 -4.08 5.43 9.96
C CYS A 41 -5.12 5.20 11.05
N ALA A 42 -4.91 4.19 11.90
CA ALA A 42 -5.80 3.88 13.01
C ALA A 42 -5.87 5.02 14.06
N ASP A 43 -4.84 5.85 14.15
CA ASP A 43 -4.76 6.91 15.17
C ASP A 43 -5.49 8.20 14.75
N CYS A 44 -5.47 8.56 13.46
CA CYS A 44 -6.00 9.85 13.00
C CYS A 44 -6.83 9.79 11.70
N GLY A 45 -7.12 8.61 11.16
CA GLY A 45 -7.99 8.41 10.01
C GLY A 45 -7.45 8.91 8.66
N HIS A 46 -6.26 9.50 8.63
CA HIS A 46 -5.62 9.94 7.39
C HIS A 46 -4.89 8.78 6.69
N LEU A 47 -4.66 8.91 5.39
CA LEU A 47 -3.98 7.87 4.61
C LEU A 47 -2.49 7.77 4.97
N ILE A 48 -1.98 6.54 4.93
CA ILE A 48 -0.57 6.19 5.02
C ILE A 48 0.01 6.20 3.61
N ASP A 49 1.08 6.98 3.38
CA ASP A 49 1.78 6.96 2.10
C ASP A 49 2.49 5.62 1.92
N LEU A 50 2.24 4.98 0.78
CA LEU A 50 2.70 3.63 0.48
C LEU A 50 4.23 3.53 0.27
N HIS A 51 4.87 4.64 -0.09
CA HIS A 51 6.27 4.68 -0.44
C HIS A 51 7.19 4.95 0.74
N ASP A 52 6.74 5.72 1.72
CA ASP A 52 7.51 6.05 2.89
C ASP A 52 6.95 5.43 4.18
N GLY A 53 5.73 4.89 4.15
CA GLY A 53 5.07 4.31 5.30
C GLY A 53 4.65 5.32 6.36
N ARG A 54 4.48 6.59 5.99
CA ARG A 54 4.15 7.65 6.95
C ARG A 54 2.70 8.08 6.80
N CYS A 55 2.01 8.21 7.93
CA CYS A 55 0.69 8.80 7.94
C CYS A 55 0.75 10.27 7.47
N SER A 56 -0.07 10.64 6.49
CA SER A 56 -0.16 12.00 5.97
C SER A 56 -0.60 13.03 7.02
N GLY A 57 -1.40 12.63 8.02
CA GLY A 57 -1.83 13.47 9.13
C GLY A 57 -0.81 13.53 10.27
N CYS A 58 -0.68 12.46 11.05
CA CYS A 58 0.12 12.45 12.28
C CYS A 58 1.60 12.13 12.09
N LYS A 59 2.05 11.84 10.86
CA LYS A 59 3.44 11.52 10.49
C LYS A 59 4.04 10.28 11.14
N LYS A 60 3.25 9.50 11.90
CA LYS A 60 3.66 8.21 12.47
C LYS A 60 4.13 7.25 11.37
N GLN A 61 5.19 6.52 11.67
CA GLN A 61 5.79 5.53 10.79
C GLN A 61 5.08 4.18 10.97
N TYR A 62 4.75 3.54 9.86
CA TYR A 62 4.18 2.21 9.76
C TYR A 62 5.17 1.27 9.05
N PRO A 63 5.24 0.00 9.45
CA PRO A 63 6.13 -0.99 8.84
C PRO A 63 5.52 -1.49 7.52
N ILE A 64 5.59 -0.69 6.47
CA ILE A 64 5.18 -1.12 5.12
C ILE A 64 6.41 -1.24 4.21
N GLY A 65 6.83 -2.48 3.94
CA GLY A 65 8.03 -2.75 3.17
C GLY A 65 9.30 -2.08 3.74
N ARG A 66 10.30 -1.86 2.88
CA ARG A 66 11.55 -1.15 3.24
C ARG A 66 11.45 0.37 3.07
N GLY A 67 10.45 0.88 2.37
CA GLY A 67 10.33 2.28 1.96
C GLY A 67 11.21 2.64 0.76
N ARG A 68 11.02 3.84 0.18
CA ARG A 68 11.76 4.33 -1.00
C ARG A 68 13.24 4.63 -0.72
N ASN A 69 13.59 4.88 0.54
CA ASN A 69 14.90 5.39 0.97
C ASN A 69 15.74 4.37 1.75
N ALA A 70 15.34 3.10 1.78
CA ALA A 70 16.10 2.01 2.39
C ALA A 70 17.02 1.29 1.40
#